data_AF-A0A9D0L4R0-F1
#
_entry.id   AF-A0A9D0L4R0-F1
#
_cell.length_a   1.000
_cell.length_b   1.000
_cell.length_c   1.000
_cell.angle_alpha   90.00
_cell.angle_beta   90.00
_cell.angle_gamma   90.00
#
_symmetry.space_group_name_H-M   'P 1'
#
loop_
_entity.id
_entity.type
_entity.pdbx_description
1 polymer ?
#
loop_
_entity_poly.entity_id
_entity_poly.type
_entity_poly.pdbx_seq_one_letter_code
_entity_poly.pdbx_strand_id
1 'polypeptide(L)'
;GPAVRFVAQQSTSPDVNTGRNEQTITWARGNIRMLFGTEPRDAYHTIRIAQLERDKTGSIVLREAFVPSLLRIGASRWIMSHLRRVLSAMVGKQKALAEGRRMRSSASVDFQASDAAKFWMLHTMNSFIPQVSHLVDHGDVHPEDLYLVLGAIIGELCTFSPDGDPTDIPKFNYLELGEVLRPMFERALQMISRVGAEQFVIIPLEKRDDGMYLGRFEDPTIPRKHDFFLECSGTDEGTLREKLPKLLKVASWTQIGYILNAAIPGVKCEVEYRPPGAIPVKPGLVYLKVEMAGDYWNDVLSSGTVAIYQPIDPQQVSIRLIGVKQGAR
;
A
#
# COMPACT_ATOMS: atom_id res chain seq x y z
N GLY A 1 -50.68 6.33 25.37
CA GLY A 1 -51.67 6.18 24.28
C GLY A 1 -51.14 5.22 23.25
N PRO A 2 -52.00 4.50 22.51
CA PRO A 2 -51.55 3.57 21.47
C PRO A 2 -50.66 4.29 20.46
N ALA A 3 -49.61 3.62 19.98
CA ALA A 3 -48.75 4.18 18.95
C ALA A 3 -49.56 4.33 17.65
N VAL A 4 -49.97 5.56 17.34
CA VAL A 4 -50.67 5.89 16.10
C VAL A 4 -49.67 6.21 15.00
N ARG A 5 -49.89 5.67 13.80
CA ARG A 5 -48.99 5.86 12.64
C ARG A 5 -49.06 7.26 12.05
N PHE A 6 -50.23 7.89 12.09
CA PHE A 6 -50.48 9.22 11.54
C PHE A 6 -51.15 10.12 12.56
N VAL A 7 -50.90 11.42 12.43
CA VAL A 7 -51.59 12.49 13.16
C VAL A 7 -52.22 13.44 12.14
N ALA A 8 -53.43 13.92 12.45
CA ALA A 8 -54.10 14.89 11.60
C ALA A 8 -53.32 16.21 11.59
N GLN A 9 -53.03 16.73 10.40
CA GLN A 9 -52.45 18.06 10.20
C GLN A 9 -53.33 18.81 9.22
N GLN A 10 -53.91 19.92 9.64
CA GLN A 10 -54.63 20.80 8.74
C GLN A 10 -53.64 21.68 7.98
N SER A 11 -53.79 21.76 6.68
CA SER A 11 -53.15 22.79 5.87
C SER A 11 -54.13 23.34 4.84
N THR A 12 -53.98 24.62 4.58
CA THR A 12 -54.73 25.29 3.53
C THR A 12 -54.03 25.05 2.20
N SER A 13 -54.78 24.69 1.17
CA SER A 13 -54.23 24.50 -0.17
C SER A 13 -55.19 25.09 -1.21
N PRO A 14 -54.67 25.82 -2.21
CA PRO A 14 -55.49 26.34 -3.29
C PRO A 14 -55.96 25.21 -4.21
N ASP A 15 -57.04 25.46 -4.94
CA ASP A 15 -57.49 24.56 -6.00
C ASP A 15 -56.42 24.48 -7.11
N VAL A 16 -56.10 23.25 -7.56
CA VAL A 16 -55.01 23.00 -8.52
C VAL A 16 -55.33 23.54 -9.92
N ASN A 17 -56.60 23.62 -10.31
CA ASN A 17 -57.00 24.09 -11.64
C ASN A 17 -57.00 25.61 -11.74
N THR A 18 -57.42 26.30 -10.67
CA THR A 18 -57.63 27.75 -10.69
C THR A 18 -56.57 28.54 -9.93
N GLY A 19 -55.78 27.87 -9.07
CA GLY A 19 -54.82 28.52 -8.16
C GLY A 19 -55.49 29.46 -7.14
N ARG A 20 -56.82 29.39 -7.02
CA ARG A 20 -57.67 30.24 -6.18
C ARG A 20 -58.53 29.35 -5.28
N ASN A 21 -59.37 29.98 -4.46
CA ASN A 21 -60.31 29.28 -3.58
C ASN A 21 -59.60 28.30 -2.62
N GLU A 22 -58.82 28.86 -1.71
CA GLU A 22 -58.13 28.11 -0.68
C GLU A 22 -59.09 27.31 0.19
N GLN A 23 -58.83 26.00 0.33
CA GLN A 23 -59.58 25.13 1.21
C GLN A 23 -58.69 24.53 2.28
N THR A 24 -59.24 24.41 3.49
CA THR A 24 -58.58 23.69 4.59
C THR A 24 -58.76 22.20 4.40
N ILE A 25 -57.66 21.51 4.15
CA ILE A 25 -57.62 20.05 3.98
C ILE A 25 -56.93 19.45 5.21
N THR A 26 -57.49 18.34 5.72
CA THR A 26 -56.86 17.57 6.80
C THR A 26 -56.02 16.46 6.21
N TRP A 27 -54.70 16.56 6.38
CA TRP A 27 -53.71 15.59 5.91
C TRP A 27 -53.33 14.60 7.02
N ALA A 28 -52.98 13.38 6.62
CA ALA A 28 -52.38 12.40 7.51
C ALA A 28 -50.85 12.59 7.55
N ARG A 29 -50.33 13.26 8.57
CA ARG A 29 -48.88 13.44 8.77
C ARG A 29 -48.30 12.23 9.50
N GLY A 30 -47.18 11.68 9.02
CA GLY A 30 -46.47 10.59 9.70
C GLY A 30 -46.03 10.99 11.12
N ASN A 31 -46.27 10.10 12.09
CA ASN A 31 -45.92 10.33 13.50
C ASN A 31 -44.52 9.76 13.82
N ILE A 32 -43.49 10.43 13.31
CA ILE A 32 -42.09 10.03 13.49
C ILE A 32 -41.60 10.45 14.88
N ARG A 33 -40.90 9.55 15.58
CA ARG A 33 -40.28 9.81 16.88
C ARG A 33 -38.81 9.39 16.88
N MET A 34 -37.98 10.18 17.56
CA MET A 34 -36.62 9.79 17.90
C MET A 34 -36.64 9.12 19.27
N LEU A 35 -36.02 7.95 19.37
CA LEU A 35 -35.93 7.17 20.60
C LEU A 35 -34.46 6.88 20.88
N PHE A 36 -34.07 6.93 22.14
CA PHE A 36 -32.78 6.43 22.59
C PHE A 36 -32.77 4.90 22.64
N GLY A 37 -31.58 4.29 22.54
CA GLY A 37 -31.44 2.84 22.50
C GLY A 37 -32.00 2.10 23.71
N THR A 38 -32.14 2.79 24.84
CA THR A 38 -32.69 2.26 26.11
C THR A 38 -34.21 2.32 26.19
N GLU A 39 -34.89 3.00 25.27
CA GLU A 39 -36.34 3.12 25.27
C GLU A 39 -37.02 1.90 24.62
N PRO A 40 -38.23 1.51 25.07
CA PRO A 40 -39.01 0.43 24.46
C PRO A 40 -39.36 0.72 23.00
N ARG A 41 -39.21 -0.30 22.14
CA ARG A 41 -39.35 -0.16 20.67
C ARG A 41 -40.44 -1.04 20.07
N ASP A 42 -41.09 -1.89 20.86
CA ASP A 42 -42.03 -2.93 20.37
C ASP A 42 -43.21 -2.37 19.57
N ALA A 43 -43.62 -1.13 19.86
CA ALA A 43 -44.70 -0.45 19.17
C ALA A 43 -44.26 0.26 17.87
N TYR A 44 -42.99 0.17 17.47
CA TYR A 44 -42.39 0.94 16.39
C TYR A 44 -41.57 0.07 15.43
N HIS A 45 -41.57 0.44 14.15
CA HIS A 45 -40.49 0.06 13.24
C HIS A 45 -39.37 1.09 13.37
N THR A 46 -38.18 0.66 13.75
CA THR A 46 -37.06 1.56 14.07
C THR A 46 -35.87 1.34 13.16
N ILE A 47 -35.22 2.43 12.77
CA ILE A 47 -33.91 2.45 12.12
C ILE A 47 -32.93 3.22 12.98
N ARG A 48 -31.68 2.75 13.07
CA ARG A 48 -30.62 3.48 13.75
C ARG A 48 -30.11 4.60 12.84
N ILE A 49 -30.16 5.84 13.31
CA ILE A 49 -29.75 7.02 12.53
C ILE A 49 -28.43 7.63 13.03
N ALA A 50 -28.07 7.39 14.29
CA ALA A 50 -26.86 7.91 14.91
C ALA A 50 -26.46 7.09 16.14
N GLN A 51 -25.20 7.20 16.55
CA GLN A 51 -24.70 6.71 17.82
C GLN A 51 -24.03 7.87 18.57
N LEU A 52 -24.33 8.00 19.86
CA LEU A 52 -23.72 8.99 20.73
C LEU A 52 -22.57 8.35 21.51
N GLU A 53 -21.49 9.10 21.72
CA GLU A 53 -20.37 8.74 22.58
C GLU A 53 -19.95 9.93 23.43
N ARG A 54 -19.18 9.67 24.50
CA ARG A 54 -18.54 10.74 25.28
C ARG A 54 -17.13 10.93 24.78
N ASP A 55 -16.78 12.16 24.46
CA ASP A 55 -15.41 12.51 24.09
C ASP A 55 -14.48 12.53 25.33
N LYS A 56 -13.20 12.88 25.12
CA LYS A 56 -12.22 12.99 26.21
C LYS A 56 -12.54 14.10 27.23
N THR A 57 -13.39 15.05 26.87
CA THR A 57 -13.86 16.13 27.76
C THR A 57 -15.11 15.75 28.54
N GLY A 58 -15.71 14.59 28.24
CA GLY A 58 -16.98 14.12 28.79
C GLY A 58 -18.22 14.65 28.06
N SER A 59 -18.04 15.43 26.99
CA SER A 59 -19.12 15.99 26.18
C SER A 59 -19.75 14.91 25.30
N ILE A 60 -21.07 14.99 25.11
CA ILE A 60 -21.80 14.07 24.23
C ILE A 60 -21.59 14.50 22.78
N VAL A 61 -21.01 13.61 21.98
CA VAL A 61 -20.76 13.81 20.55
C VAL A 61 -21.35 12.68 19.72
N LEU A 62 -21.57 12.93 18.43
CA LEU A 62 -21.93 11.89 17.48
C LEU A 62 -20.68 11.09 17.11
N ARG A 63 -20.76 9.76 17.21
CA ARG A 63 -19.69 8.87 16.76
C ARG A 63 -19.57 8.95 15.25
N GLU A 64 -18.52 9.61 14.75
CA GLU A 64 -18.31 9.80 13.31
C GLU A 64 -18.14 8.49 12.53
N ALA A 65 -17.61 7.45 13.19
CA ALA A 65 -17.39 6.14 12.59
C ALA A 65 -18.67 5.28 12.52
N PHE A 66 -19.80 5.77 13.05
CA PHE A 66 -21.07 5.08 12.93
C PHE A 66 -21.64 5.23 11.52
N VAL A 67 -22.04 4.10 10.93
CA VAL A 67 -22.65 4.03 9.61
C VAL A 67 -24.06 3.46 9.79
N PRO A 68 -25.13 4.24 9.57
CA PRO A 68 -26.50 3.74 9.64
C PRO A 68 -26.79 2.78 8.47
N SER A 69 -27.97 2.18 8.45
CA SER A 69 -28.48 1.54 7.22
C SER A 69 -28.76 2.61 6.17
N LEU A 70 -28.14 2.47 5.00
CA LEU A 70 -28.15 3.49 3.96
C LEU A 70 -28.79 2.96 2.69
N LEU A 71 -29.65 3.76 2.06
CA LEU A 71 -30.10 3.47 0.69
C LEU A 71 -29.05 3.88 -0.35
N ARG A 72 -28.29 4.93 -0.03
CA ARG A 72 -27.23 5.48 -0.88
C ARG A 72 -25.96 5.75 -0.10
N ILE A 73 -24.80 5.39 -0.65
CA ILE A 73 -23.51 5.55 0.04
C ILE A 73 -23.16 7.03 0.31
N GLY A 74 -23.63 7.95 -0.53
CA GLY A 74 -23.42 9.40 -0.42
C GLY A 74 -24.01 10.04 0.83
N ALA A 75 -24.96 9.37 1.49
CA ALA A 75 -25.51 9.83 2.76
C ALA A 75 -24.55 9.62 3.96
N SER A 76 -23.48 8.83 3.80
CA SER A 76 -22.43 8.66 4.82
C SER A 76 -21.13 9.34 4.43
N ARG A 77 -20.80 10.41 5.16
CA ARG A 77 -19.50 11.10 5.02
C ARG A 77 -18.32 10.18 5.29
N TRP A 78 -18.47 9.25 6.23
CA TRP A 78 -17.43 8.28 6.57
C TRP A 78 -17.13 7.34 5.41
N ILE A 79 -18.16 6.78 4.76
CA ILE A 79 -17.98 5.91 3.57
C ILE A 79 -17.32 6.70 2.45
N MET A 80 -17.85 7.88 2.12
CA MET A 80 -17.32 8.69 1.01
C MET A 80 -15.87 9.11 1.23
N SER A 81 -15.49 9.42 2.47
CA SER A 81 -14.09 9.73 2.84
C SER A 81 -13.18 8.52 2.62
N HIS A 82 -13.57 7.33 3.08
CA HIS A 82 -12.77 6.11 2.90
C HIS A 82 -12.68 5.68 1.44
N LEU A 83 -13.76 5.82 0.68
CA LEU A 83 -13.78 5.52 -0.74
C LEU A 83 -12.85 6.45 -1.54
N ARG A 84 -12.84 7.76 -1.22
CA ARG A 84 -11.87 8.70 -1.80
C ARG A 84 -10.43 8.32 -1.47
N ARG A 85 -10.16 7.89 -0.23
CA ARG A 85 -8.82 7.41 0.17
C ARG A 85 -8.40 6.19 -0.64
N VAL A 86 -9.29 5.22 -0.85
CA VAL A 86 -9.02 4.06 -1.71
C VAL A 86 -8.72 4.52 -3.14
N LEU A 87 -9.56 5.38 -3.72
CA LEU A 87 -9.33 5.91 -5.07
C LEU A 87 -7.96 6.61 -5.19
N SER A 88 -7.62 7.49 -4.24
CA SER A 88 -6.33 8.16 -4.23
C SER A 88 -5.16 7.18 -4.13
N ALA A 89 -5.27 6.15 -3.29
CA ALA A 89 -4.26 5.11 -3.18
C ALA A 89 -4.09 4.31 -4.48
N MET A 90 -5.20 3.93 -5.12
CA MET A 90 -5.19 3.21 -6.40
C MET A 90 -4.56 4.04 -7.51
N VAL A 91 -4.96 5.30 -7.65
CA VAL A 91 -4.40 6.22 -8.67
C VAL A 91 -2.91 6.46 -8.41
N GLY A 92 -2.51 6.66 -7.16
CA GLY A 92 -1.09 6.78 -6.79
C GLY A 92 -0.29 5.55 -7.18
N LYS A 93 -0.83 4.35 -6.89
CA LYS A 93 -0.18 3.08 -7.23
C LYS A 93 -0.09 2.86 -8.74
N GLN A 94 -1.17 3.15 -9.46
CA GLN A 94 -1.24 3.05 -10.91
C GLN A 94 -0.17 3.91 -11.59
N LYS A 95 -0.01 5.18 -11.16
CA LYS A 95 1.01 6.09 -11.70
C LYS A 95 2.42 5.57 -11.47
N ALA A 96 2.73 5.14 -10.24
CA ALA A 96 4.04 4.59 -9.90
C ALA A 96 4.40 3.35 -10.76
N LEU A 97 3.43 2.46 -11.00
CA LEU A 97 3.62 1.28 -11.84
C LEU A 97 3.79 1.64 -13.32
N ALA A 98 3.04 2.62 -13.82
CA ALA A 98 3.12 3.08 -15.20
C ALA A 98 4.45 3.78 -15.51
N GLU A 99 4.93 4.63 -14.60
CA GLU A 99 6.23 5.31 -14.71
C GLU A 99 7.39 4.30 -14.70
N GLY A 100 7.37 3.36 -13.77
CA GLY A 100 8.37 2.28 -13.69
C GLY A 100 8.40 1.39 -14.94
N ARG A 101 7.31 1.32 -15.72
CA ARG A 101 7.30 0.63 -17.02
C ARG A 101 7.98 1.46 -18.10
N ARG A 102 7.68 2.77 -18.20
CA ARG A 102 8.24 3.68 -19.21
C ARG A 102 9.77 3.76 -19.15
N MET A 103 10.31 3.91 -17.95
CA MET A 103 11.77 3.99 -17.73
C MET A 103 12.52 2.71 -18.16
N ARG A 104 11.87 1.54 -18.06
CA ARG A 104 12.47 0.26 -18.45
C ARG A 104 12.35 -0.03 -19.94
N SER A 105 11.24 0.37 -20.57
CA SER A 105 11.10 0.28 -22.03
C SER A 105 12.12 1.14 -22.79
N SER A 106 12.57 2.26 -22.21
CA SER A 106 13.64 3.09 -22.80
C SER A 106 15.05 2.54 -22.59
N ALA A 107 15.23 1.56 -21.71
CA ALA A 107 16.54 1.09 -21.25
C ALA A 107 16.94 -0.31 -21.78
N SER A 108 16.24 -0.86 -22.78
CA SER A 108 16.59 -2.17 -23.39
C SER A 108 16.76 -3.32 -22.38
N VAL A 109 15.90 -3.39 -21.36
CA VAL A 109 16.01 -4.39 -20.28
C VAL A 109 15.08 -5.58 -20.56
N ASP A 110 15.63 -6.80 -20.52
CA ASP A 110 14.90 -8.07 -20.61
C ASP A 110 13.75 -8.16 -19.60
N PHE A 111 12.57 -8.57 -20.06
CA PHE A 111 11.36 -8.77 -19.27
C PHE A 111 11.57 -9.86 -18.19
N GLN A 112 11.31 -9.54 -16.92
CA GLN A 112 11.47 -10.47 -15.79
C GLN A 112 10.12 -11.03 -15.31
N ALA A 113 10.11 -12.18 -14.62
CA ALA A 113 8.90 -12.73 -14.00
C ALA A 113 8.26 -11.76 -12.97
N SER A 114 9.06 -10.93 -12.29
CA SER A 114 8.57 -9.84 -11.44
C SER A 114 7.79 -8.75 -12.20
N ASP A 115 7.96 -8.67 -13.52
CA ASP A 115 7.19 -7.76 -14.38
C ASP A 115 5.78 -8.27 -14.64
N ALA A 116 5.55 -9.58 -14.59
CA ALA A 116 4.22 -10.14 -14.67
C ALA A 116 3.37 -9.72 -13.46
N ALA A 117 3.90 -9.79 -12.24
CA ALA A 117 3.20 -9.34 -11.04
C ALA A 117 2.90 -7.82 -11.08
N LYS A 118 3.88 -7.00 -11.48
CA LYS A 118 3.68 -5.55 -11.66
C LYS A 118 2.65 -5.25 -12.75
N PHE A 119 2.65 -6.01 -13.85
CA PHE A 119 1.67 -5.89 -14.91
C PHE A 119 0.26 -6.25 -14.46
N TRP A 120 0.08 -7.39 -13.78
CA TRP A 120 -1.22 -7.80 -13.25
C TRP A 120 -1.76 -6.79 -12.23
N MET A 121 -0.91 -6.25 -11.36
CA MET A 121 -1.31 -5.18 -10.47
C MET A 121 -1.75 -3.93 -11.24
N LEU A 122 -0.98 -3.51 -12.25
CA LEU A 122 -1.33 -2.37 -13.07
C LEU A 122 -2.66 -2.61 -13.81
N HIS A 123 -2.91 -3.84 -14.28
CA HIS A 123 -4.17 -4.26 -14.87
C HIS A 123 -5.32 -4.11 -13.87
N THR A 124 -5.22 -4.70 -12.66
CA THR A 124 -6.21 -4.56 -11.59
C THR A 124 -6.50 -3.09 -11.28
N MET A 125 -5.47 -2.26 -11.13
CA MET A 125 -5.66 -0.81 -10.90
C MET A 125 -6.44 -0.16 -12.04
N ASN A 126 -6.03 -0.38 -13.29
CA ASN A 126 -6.70 0.21 -14.46
C ASN A 126 -8.16 -0.27 -14.61
N SER A 127 -8.47 -1.51 -14.22
CA SER A 127 -9.81 -2.10 -14.31
C SER A 127 -10.78 -1.52 -13.27
N PHE A 128 -10.32 -1.26 -12.04
CA PHE A 128 -11.20 -0.80 -10.95
C PHE A 128 -11.20 0.71 -10.70
N ILE A 129 -10.15 1.45 -11.09
CA ILE A 129 -10.13 2.92 -10.93
C ILE A 129 -11.38 3.58 -11.54
N PRO A 130 -11.84 3.26 -12.76
CA PRO A 130 -13.04 3.89 -13.33
C PRO A 130 -14.30 3.60 -12.51
N GLN A 131 -14.44 2.38 -12.00
CA GLN A 131 -15.58 1.97 -11.18
C GLN A 131 -15.59 2.74 -9.86
N VAL A 132 -14.45 2.76 -9.15
CA VAL A 132 -14.33 3.49 -7.88
C VAL A 132 -14.50 5.00 -8.08
N SER A 133 -13.98 5.57 -9.18
CA SER A 133 -14.19 6.98 -9.51
C SER A 133 -15.67 7.30 -9.67
N HIS A 134 -16.41 6.48 -10.43
CA HIS A 134 -17.85 6.66 -10.60
C HIS A 134 -18.61 6.63 -9.26
N LEU A 135 -18.25 5.69 -8.37
CA LEU A 135 -18.84 5.60 -7.04
C LEU A 135 -18.55 6.85 -6.18
N VAL A 136 -17.34 7.41 -6.28
CA VAL A 136 -16.95 8.65 -5.59
C VAL A 136 -17.70 9.87 -6.11
N ASP A 137 -17.87 9.97 -7.42
CA ASP A 137 -18.48 11.14 -8.08
C ASP A 137 -20.00 11.15 -7.93
N HIS A 138 -20.65 9.99 -8.06
CA HIS A 138 -22.11 9.89 -8.02
C HIS A 138 -22.66 9.71 -6.61
N GLY A 139 -22.09 8.78 -5.83
CA GLY A 139 -22.52 8.47 -4.47
C GLY A 139 -23.97 7.96 -4.29
N ASP A 140 -24.78 7.88 -5.35
CA ASP A 140 -26.20 7.50 -5.28
C ASP A 140 -26.45 6.00 -5.49
N VAL A 141 -25.44 5.17 -5.21
CA VAL A 141 -25.55 3.70 -5.33
C VAL A 141 -25.89 3.03 -4.01
N HIS A 142 -26.46 1.83 -4.07
CA HIS A 142 -26.74 1.01 -2.90
C HIS A 142 -25.42 0.54 -2.24
N PRO A 143 -25.32 0.46 -0.90
CA PRO A 143 -24.10 -0.01 -0.23
C PRO A 143 -23.69 -1.45 -0.59
N GLU A 144 -24.62 -2.28 -1.07
CA GLU A 144 -24.30 -3.62 -1.57
C GLU A 144 -23.43 -3.57 -2.83
N ASP A 145 -23.67 -2.62 -3.74
CA ASP A 145 -22.85 -2.45 -4.95
C ASP A 145 -21.42 -2.05 -4.57
N LEU A 146 -21.27 -1.15 -3.61
CA LEU A 146 -19.97 -0.79 -3.05
C LEU A 146 -19.27 -2.00 -2.41
N TYR A 147 -20.01 -2.80 -1.65
CA TYR A 147 -19.50 -4.02 -1.03
C TYR A 147 -18.95 -5.00 -2.08
N LEU A 148 -19.68 -5.21 -3.17
CA LEU A 148 -19.25 -6.09 -4.27
C LEU A 148 -17.99 -5.56 -4.96
N VAL A 149 -17.92 -4.26 -5.25
CA VAL A 149 -16.74 -3.64 -5.87
C VAL A 149 -15.52 -3.73 -4.96
N LEU A 150 -15.66 -3.39 -3.66
CA LEU A 150 -14.56 -3.52 -2.69
C LEU A 150 -14.13 -4.98 -2.52
N GLY A 151 -15.08 -5.90 -2.47
CA GLY A 151 -14.81 -7.34 -2.36
C GLY A 151 -14.03 -7.85 -3.56
N ALA A 152 -14.41 -7.45 -4.78
CA ALA A 152 -13.69 -7.80 -6.01
C ALA A 152 -12.25 -7.26 -6.00
N ILE A 153 -12.06 -6.00 -5.61
CA ILE A 153 -10.73 -5.40 -5.46
C ILE A 153 -9.88 -6.18 -4.46
N ILE A 154 -10.40 -6.46 -3.27
CA ILE A 154 -9.68 -7.22 -2.24
C ILE A 154 -9.36 -8.64 -2.74
N GLY A 155 -10.30 -9.29 -3.41
CA GLY A 155 -10.13 -10.63 -3.96
C GLY A 155 -8.99 -10.70 -4.98
N GLU A 156 -8.95 -9.78 -5.95
CA GLU A 156 -7.83 -9.71 -6.89
C GLU A 156 -6.52 -9.36 -6.20
N LEU A 157 -6.55 -8.45 -5.22
CA LEU A 157 -5.36 -8.08 -4.46
C LEU A 157 -4.79 -9.23 -3.61
N CYS A 158 -5.60 -10.23 -3.24
CA CYS A 158 -5.12 -11.41 -2.51
C CYS A 158 -4.08 -12.20 -3.30
N THR A 159 -4.11 -12.15 -4.63
CA THR A 159 -3.12 -12.81 -5.50
C THR A 159 -1.69 -12.30 -5.29
N PHE A 160 -1.52 -11.12 -4.69
CA PHE A 160 -0.23 -10.50 -4.44
C PHE A 160 0.18 -10.52 -2.96
N SER A 161 -0.64 -11.12 -2.09
CA SER A 161 -0.42 -11.18 -0.64
C SER A 161 -0.21 -12.62 -0.22
N PRO A 162 0.95 -12.99 0.38
CA PRO A 162 1.19 -14.36 0.82
C PRO A 162 0.10 -14.89 1.78
N ASP A 163 -0.38 -14.03 2.67
CA ASP A 163 -1.44 -14.34 3.64
C ASP A 163 -2.84 -13.91 3.16
N GLY A 164 -3.01 -13.65 1.85
CA GLY A 164 -4.26 -13.14 1.29
C GLY A 164 -5.29 -14.25 1.05
N ASP A 165 -6.33 -14.32 1.87
CA ASP A 165 -7.49 -15.20 1.63
C ASP A 165 -8.76 -14.41 1.29
N PRO A 166 -9.35 -14.56 0.08
CA PRO A 166 -10.59 -13.88 -0.28
C PRO A 166 -11.83 -14.37 0.50
N THR A 167 -11.77 -15.54 1.13
CA THR A 167 -12.87 -16.08 1.95
C THR A 167 -13.02 -15.38 3.30
N ASP A 168 -11.99 -14.65 3.74
CA ASP A 168 -11.99 -13.83 4.95
C ASP A 168 -12.72 -12.48 4.79
N ILE A 169 -13.29 -12.18 3.62
CA ILE A 169 -14.09 -10.97 3.43
C ILE A 169 -15.37 -11.07 4.31
N PRO A 170 -15.64 -10.10 5.20
CA PRO A 170 -16.81 -10.15 6.07
C PRO A 170 -18.11 -10.24 5.28
N LYS A 171 -19.05 -11.07 5.74
CA LYS A 171 -20.37 -11.20 5.10
C LYS A 171 -21.12 -9.87 5.15
N PHE A 172 -21.82 -9.55 4.06
CA PHE A 172 -22.66 -8.36 3.99
C PHE A 172 -23.74 -8.37 5.08
N ASN A 173 -23.78 -7.30 5.88
CA ASN A 173 -24.79 -7.07 6.91
C ASN A 173 -25.29 -5.63 6.80
N TYR A 174 -26.46 -5.47 6.20
CA TYR A 174 -27.08 -4.17 5.94
C TYR A 174 -27.42 -3.37 7.21
N LEU A 175 -27.62 -4.05 8.34
CA LEU A 175 -27.95 -3.41 9.61
C LEU A 175 -26.72 -2.94 10.39
N GLU A 176 -25.53 -3.42 10.01
CA GLU A 176 -24.22 -3.12 10.65
C GLU A 176 -23.16 -2.80 9.59
N LEU A 177 -23.49 -1.92 8.63
CA LEU A 177 -22.60 -1.59 7.51
C LEU A 177 -21.21 -1.13 7.95
N GLY A 178 -21.10 -0.43 9.08
CA GLY A 178 -19.83 0.05 9.61
C GLY A 178 -18.87 -1.08 10.00
N GLU A 179 -19.38 -2.18 10.55
CA GLU A 179 -18.58 -3.33 10.98
C GLU A 179 -18.13 -4.20 9.79
N VAL A 180 -18.87 -4.13 8.67
CA VAL A 180 -18.51 -4.83 7.43
C VAL A 180 -17.53 -4.00 6.60
N LEU A 181 -17.84 -2.72 6.33
CA LEU A 181 -17.09 -1.91 5.39
C LEU A 181 -15.76 -1.41 5.97
N ARG A 182 -15.65 -1.18 7.29
CA ARG A 182 -14.40 -0.73 7.93
C ARG A 182 -13.22 -1.69 7.70
N PRO A 183 -13.30 -2.97 8.08
CA PRO A 183 -12.21 -3.91 7.82
C PRO A 183 -11.93 -4.07 6.32
N MET A 184 -12.94 -3.98 5.45
CA MET A 184 -12.74 -4.02 4.00
C MET A 184 -11.94 -2.82 3.47
N PHE A 185 -12.30 -1.60 3.89
CA PHE A 185 -11.55 -0.39 3.51
C PHE A 185 -10.10 -0.43 4.01
N GLU A 186 -9.89 -0.82 5.25
CA GLU A 186 -8.57 -0.96 5.86
C GLU A 186 -7.72 -1.98 5.11
N ARG A 187 -8.28 -3.17 4.84
CA ARG A 187 -7.62 -4.24 4.09
C ARG A 187 -7.27 -3.81 2.68
N ALA A 188 -8.21 -3.19 1.94
CA ALA A 188 -7.96 -2.69 0.60
C ALA A 188 -6.79 -1.68 0.58
N LEU A 189 -6.82 -0.68 1.46
CA LEU A 189 -5.74 0.33 1.56
C LEU A 189 -4.39 -0.29 1.90
N GLN A 190 -4.36 -1.25 2.83
CA GLN A 190 -3.15 -1.97 3.21
C GLN A 190 -2.57 -2.76 2.03
N MET A 191 -3.41 -3.49 1.30
CA MET A 191 -2.98 -4.31 0.17
C MET A 191 -2.49 -3.47 -1.00
N ILE A 192 -3.22 -2.39 -1.36
CA ILE A 192 -2.77 -1.44 -2.38
C ILE A 192 -1.39 -0.87 -2.03
N SER A 193 -1.17 -0.55 -0.76
CA SER A 193 0.10 0.05 -0.30
C SER A 193 1.26 -0.96 -0.28
N ARG A 194 1.00 -2.22 0.09
CA ARG A 194 2.04 -3.25 0.22
C ARG A 194 2.57 -3.76 -1.11
N VAL A 195 1.71 -3.95 -2.09
CA VAL A 195 2.10 -4.66 -3.31
C VAL A 195 2.95 -3.76 -4.18
N GLY A 196 4.18 -4.18 -4.49
CA GLY A 196 5.13 -3.40 -5.27
C GLY A 196 5.83 -2.29 -4.47
N ALA A 197 5.91 -2.39 -3.14
CA ALA A 197 7.06 -1.84 -2.45
C ALA A 197 8.28 -2.59 -3.01
N GLU A 198 9.27 -1.87 -3.54
CA GLU A 198 10.52 -2.54 -3.91
C GLU A 198 11.06 -3.18 -2.63
N GLN A 199 11.09 -4.51 -2.60
CA GLN A 199 11.53 -5.26 -1.42
C GLN A 199 13.04 -5.07 -1.18
N PHE A 200 13.71 -4.46 -2.15
CA PHE A 200 15.10 -4.05 -2.11
C PHE A 200 15.27 -2.69 -2.80
N VAL A 201 16.27 -1.93 -2.36
CA VAL A 201 16.74 -0.70 -3.00
C VAL A 201 18.04 -0.99 -3.74
N ILE A 202 18.23 -0.42 -4.93
CA ILE A 202 19.52 -0.47 -5.64
C ILE A 202 20.29 0.80 -5.31
N ILE A 203 21.52 0.64 -4.84
CA ILE A 203 22.39 1.75 -4.48
C ILE A 203 23.16 2.09 -5.75
N PRO A 204 23.05 3.31 -6.29
CA PRO A 204 23.74 3.68 -7.51
C PRO A 204 25.26 3.62 -7.27
N LEU A 205 25.94 2.88 -8.14
CA LEU A 205 27.39 2.74 -8.16
C LEU A 205 27.93 3.26 -9.49
N GLU A 206 28.89 4.18 -9.44
CA GLU A 206 29.68 4.59 -10.60
C GLU A 206 30.84 3.60 -10.79
N LYS A 207 30.82 2.85 -11.89
CA LYS A 207 31.89 1.92 -12.26
C LYS A 207 33.02 2.68 -12.94
N ARG A 208 34.25 2.40 -12.53
CA ARG A 208 35.50 2.86 -13.15
C ARG A 208 36.20 1.71 -13.85
N ASP A 209 37.06 2.03 -14.81
CA ASP A 209 37.77 1.05 -15.64
C ASP A 209 38.77 0.17 -14.87
N ASP A 210 39.24 0.66 -13.72
CA ASP A 210 40.17 -0.02 -12.80
C ASP A 210 39.49 -1.07 -11.91
N GLY A 211 38.17 -1.28 -12.04
CA GLY A 211 37.40 -2.22 -11.22
C GLY A 211 36.89 -1.62 -9.92
N MET A 212 37.00 -0.29 -9.75
CA MET A 212 36.40 0.43 -8.63
C MET A 212 34.93 0.78 -8.92
N TYR A 213 34.09 0.61 -7.91
CA TYR A 213 32.69 1.01 -7.89
C TYR A 213 32.47 1.99 -6.74
N LEU A 214 32.00 3.19 -7.04
CA LEU A 214 31.79 4.25 -6.05
C LEU A 214 30.31 4.56 -5.89
N GLY A 215 29.79 4.43 -4.67
CA GLY A 215 28.41 4.76 -4.32
C GLY A 215 28.33 5.78 -3.20
N ARG A 216 27.21 6.50 -3.17
CA ARG A 216 26.83 7.40 -2.08
C ARG A 216 25.40 7.08 -1.64
N PHE A 217 25.19 7.01 -0.33
CA PHE A 217 23.85 6.85 0.22
C PHE A 217 23.18 8.24 0.27
N GLU A 218 22.18 8.46 -0.59
CA GLU A 218 21.41 9.71 -0.60
C GLU A 218 20.57 9.87 0.68
N ASP A 219 19.97 8.77 1.15
CA ASP A 219 19.26 8.70 2.43
C ASP A 219 20.17 8.05 3.50
N PRO A 220 20.58 8.79 4.54
CA PRO A 220 21.46 8.29 5.60
C PRO A 220 20.81 7.21 6.48
N THR A 221 19.50 7.01 6.37
CA THR A 221 18.79 5.95 7.09
C THR A 221 18.91 4.60 6.40
N ILE A 222 19.18 4.56 5.09
CA ILE A 222 19.31 3.33 4.30
C ILE A 222 20.37 2.40 4.89
N PRO A 223 21.63 2.82 5.07
CA PRO A 223 22.68 1.91 5.53
C PRO A 223 22.53 1.45 6.98
N ARG A 224 21.60 2.04 7.74
CA ARG A 224 21.26 1.65 9.12
C ARG A 224 20.08 0.70 9.22
N LYS A 225 19.23 0.61 8.18
CA LYS A 225 17.95 -0.13 8.21
C LYS A 225 17.88 -1.28 7.21
N HIS A 226 18.91 -1.47 6.39
CA HIS A 226 18.94 -2.48 5.33
C HIS A 226 20.14 -3.39 5.50
N ASP A 227 19.96 -4.67 5.19
CA ASP A 227 21.02 -5.62 4.93
C ASP A 227 21.49 -5.47 3.49
N PHE A 228 22.80 -5.50 3.25
CA PHE A 228 23.35 -5.31 1.90
C PHE A 228 23.85 -6.60 1.27
N PHE A 229 23.60 -6.70 -0.03
CA PHE A 229 24.01 -7.80 -0.87
C PHE A 229 24.64 -7.24 -2.15
N LEU A 230 25.72 -7.87 -2.59
CA LEU A 230 26.32 -7.64 -3.90
C LEU A 230 25.76 -8.68 -4.86
N GLU A 231 25.16 -8.22 -5.94
CA GLU A 231 24.83 -9.05 -7.09
C GLU A 231 25.98 -8.97 -8.09
N CYS A 232 26.62 -10.10 -8.39
CA CYS A 232 27.81 -10.19 -9.22
C CYS A 232 27.55 -11.04 -10.46
N SER A 233 28.04 -10.58 -11.62
CA SER A 233 27.93 -11.27 -12.91
C SER A 233 29.14 -10.98 -13.80
N GLY A 234 29.27 -11.70 -14.93
CA GLY A 234 30.18 -11.34 -16.02
C GLY A 234 31.25 -12.37 -16.38
N THR A 235 31.54 -13.32 -15.48
CA THR A 235 32.43 -14.47 -15.75
C THR A 235 31.84 -15.75 -15.15
N ASP A 236 32.58 -16.85 -15.19
CA ASP A 236 32.18 -18.14 -14.62
C ASP A 236 31.72 -18.03 -13.15
N GLU A 237 30.56 -18.63 -12.84
CA GLU A 237 29.97 -18.59 -11.49
C GLU A 237 30.88 -19.23 -10.44
N GLY A 238 31.62 -20.30 -10.79
CA GLY A 238 32.55 -20.96 -9.87
C GLY A 238 33.68 -20.02 -9.45
N THR A 239 34.25 -19.32 -10.43
CA THR A 239 35.28 -18.29 -10.23
C THR A 239 34.78 -17.15 -9.36
N LEU A 240 33.57 -16.63 -9.64
CA LEU A 240 32.94 -15.59 -8.83
C LEU A 240 32.69 -16.07 -7.39
N ARG A 241 32.19 -17.29 -7.19
CA ARG A 241 31.94 -17.83 -5.83
C ARG A 241 33.23 -18.04 -5.03
N GLU A 242 34.30 -18.51 -5.67
CA GLU A 242 35.51 -18.90 -4.95
C GLU A 242 36.49 -17.74 -4.74
N LYS A 243 36.71 -16.92 -5.78
CA LYS A 243 37.77 -15.90 -5.78
C LYS A 243 37.26 -14.52 -5.40
N LEU A 244 36.05 -14.14 -5.82
CA LEU A 244 35.55 -12.78 -5.61
C LEU A 244 35.49 -12.39 -4.12
N PRO A 245 34.91 -13.19 -3.20
CA PRO A 245 34.86 -12.83 -1.77
C PRO A 245 36.24 -12.63 -1.13
N LYS A 246 37.28 -13.30 -1.65
CA LYS A 246 38.65 -13.25 -1.12
C LYS A 246 39.41 -12.02 -1.62
N LEU A 247 39.12 -11.58 -2.85
CA LEU A 247 39.85 -10.51 -3.53
C LEU A 247 39.16 -9.15 -3.49
N LEU A 248 37.83 -9.15 -3.40
CA LEU A 248 36.99 -7.97 -3.20
C LEU A 248 37.43 -7.18 -1.98
N LYS A 249 37.47 -5.86 -2.11
CA LYS A 249 37.65 -4.93 -0.99
C LYS A 249 36.48 -3.95 -0.94
N VAL A 250 35.84 -3.84 0.21
CA VAL A 250 34.72 -2.91 0.44
C VAL A 250 35.09 -1.99 1.59
N ALA A 251 34.90 -0.68 1.41
CA ALA A 251 35.19 0.34 2.42
C ALA A 251 34.47 1.66 2.08
N SER A 252 34.73 2.73 2.83
CA SER A 252 34.35 4.09 2.44
C SER A 252 35.29 4.64 1.37
N TRP A 253 34.92 5.77 0.76
CA TRP A 253 35.79 6.46 -0.22
C TRP A 253 37.13 6.91 0.37
N THR A 254 37.16 7.26 1.67
CA THR A 254 38.35 7.76 2.35
C THR A 254 39.31 6.62 2.72
N GLN A 255 38.79 5.43 3.04
CA GLN A 255 39.60 4.31 3.51
C GLN A 255 40.04 3.35 2.40
N ILE A 256 39.32 3.28 1.28
CA ILE A 256 39.59 2.28 0.23
C ILE A 256 41.01 2.37 -0.32
N GLY A 257 41.56 3.57 -0.51
CA GLY A 257 42.94 3.75 -1.00
C GLY A 257 43.98 3.20 -0.03
N TYR A 258 43.79 3.41 1.28
CA TYR A 258 44.67 2.87 2.31
C TYR A 258 44.59 1.33 2.34
N ILE A 259 43.38 0.77 2.28
CA ILE A 259 43.16 -0.67 2.30
C ILE A 259 43.84 -1.36 1.12
N LEU A 260 43.77 -0.76 -0.07
CA LEU A 260 44.43 -1.29 -1.27
C LEU A 260 45.96 -1.23 -1.17
N ASN A 261 46.51 -0.10 -0.73
CA ASN A 261 47.96 0.07 -0.59
C ASN A 261 48.57 -0.81 0.50
N ALA A 262 47.88 -0.98 1.62
CA ALA A 262 48.33 -1.77 2.75
C ALA A 262 48.00 -3.27 2.62
N ALA A 263 47.30 -3.68 1.55
CA ALA A 263 46.83 -5.04 1.30
C ALA A 263 46.02 -5.66 2.47
N ILE A 264 45.36 -4.84 3.26
CA ILE A 264 44.56 -5.28 4.42
C ILE A 264 43.14 -5.71 4.00
N PRO A 265 42.43 -6.51 4.82
CA PRO A 265 41.03 -6.80 4.60
C PRO A 265 40.16 -5.55 4.78
N GLY A 266 39.13 -5.38 3.94
CA GLY A 266 38.07 -4.39 4.14
C GLY A 266 36.86 -4.99 4.85
N VAL A 267 35.67 -4.44 4.61
CA VAL A 267 34.40 -5.03 5.03
C VAL A 267 34.27 -6.42 4.41
N LYS A 268 33.98 -7.41 5.24
CA LYS A 268 33.92 -8.82 4.84
C LYS A 268 32.65 -9.07 4.03
N CYS A 269 32.77 -9.90 2.99
CA CYS A 269 31.66 -10.35 2.18
C CYS A 269 31.71 -11.88 2.04
N GLU A 270 30.58 -12.54 2.16
CA GLU A 270 30.47 -13.99 2.08
C GLU A 270 29.46 -14.40 1.02
N VAL A 271 29.66 -15.56 0.40
CA VAL A 271 28.71 -16.07 -0.60
C VAL A 271 27.38 -16.39 0.07
N GLU A 272 26.30 -15.83 -0.46
CA GLU A 272 24.93 -16.10 -0.03
C GLU A 272 24.24 -16.99 -1.08
N TYR A 273 24.00 -18.24 -0.72
CA TYR A 273 23.34 -19.20 -1.60
C TYR A 273 21.81 -19.06 -1.59
N ARG A 274 21.26 -18.47 -0.53
CA ARG A 274 19.82 -18.28 -0.36
C ARG A 274 19.56 -16.82 0.05
N PRO A 275 19.68 -15.87 -0.91
CA PRO A 275 19.37 -14.49 -0.60
C PRO A 275 17.90 -14.38 -0.15
N PRO A 276 17.54 -13.34 0.63
CA PRO A 276 16.18 -13.13 1.10
C PRO A 276 15.19 -13.14 -0.08
N GLY A 277 13.94 -13.57 0.16
CA GLY A 277 12.90 -13.65 -0.89
C GLY A 277 12.63 -12.31 -1.60
N ALA A 278 13.05 -11.20 -0.99
CA ALA A 278 13.09 -9.88 -1.58
C ALA A 278 13.97 -9.76 -2.85
N ILE A 279 15.05 -10.53 -2.94
CA ILE A 279 16.01 -10.48 -4.05
C ILE A 279 15.67 -11.58 -5.05
N PRO A 280 15.35 -11.25 -6.31
CA PRO A 280 15.06 -12.24 -7.34
C PRO A 280 16.35 -12.97 -7.73
N VAL A 281 16.45 -14.26 -7.39
CA VAL A 281 17.57 -15.14 -7.78
C VAL A 281 17.51 -15.42 -9.28
N LYS A 282 18.60 -15.14 -10.02
CA LYS A 282 18.69 -15.45 -11.46
C LYS A 282 19.86 -16.39 -11.74
N PRO A 283 19.73 -17.29 -12.74
CA PRO A 283 20.88 -18.05 -13.25
C PRO A 283 21.98 -17.11 -13.75
N GLY A 284 23.25 -17.49 -13.58
CA GLY A 284 24.39 -16.66 -13.99
C GLY A 284 24.80 -15.57 -12.99
N LEU A 285 24.08 -15.45 -11.86
CA LEU A 285 24.37 -14.47 -10.81
C LEU A 285 24.90 -15.13 -9.54
N VAL A 286 25.87 -14.47 -8.93
CA VAL A 286 26.39 -14.83 -7.60
C VAL A 286 26.07 -13.70 -6.65
N TYR A 287 25.52 -14.05 -5.49
CA TYR A 287 25.17 -13.08 -4.45
C TYR A 287 26.18 -13.17 -3.32
N LEU A 288 26.71 -12.02 -2.89
CA LEU A 288 27.57 -11.91 -1.71
C LEU A 288 26.85 -11.07 -0.65
N LYS A 289 26.72 -11.58 0.56
CA LYS A 289 26.23 -10.81 1.70
C LYS A 289 27.36 -9.96 2.27
N VAL A 290 27.09 -8.66 2.45
CA VAL A 290 28.02 -7.73 3.10
C VAL A 290 27.87 -7.84 4.61
N GLU A 291 28.95 -8.13 5.31
CA GLU A 291 28.96 -8.23 6.76
C GLU A 291 29.04 -6.81 7.37
N MET A 292 27.89 -6.32 7.85
CA MET A 292 27.72 -4.96 8.36
C MET A 292 28.26 -4.78 9.79
N ALA A 293 29.50 -5.19 10.01
CA ALA A 293 30.16 -5.14 11.30
C ALA A 293 31.63 -4.68 11.14
N GLY A 294 32.21 -4.19 12.23
CA GLY A 294 33.60 -3.74 12.29
C GLY A 294 33.81 -2.29 11.85
N ASP A 295 35.04 -1.82 12.06
CA ASP A 295 35.39 -0.40 11.97
C ASP A 295 35.24 0.17 10.56
N TYR A 296 35.53 -0.62 9.52
CA TYR A 296 35.36 -0.18 8.13
C TYR A 296 33.89 0.03 7.75
N TRP A 297 32.97 -0.77 8.29
CA TRP A 297 31.54 -0.53 8.07
C TRP A 297 31.04 0.67 8.87
N ASN A 298 31.54 0.86 10.10
CA ASN A 298 31.25 2.06 10.89
C ASN A 298 31.69 3.34 10.17
N ASP A 299 32.83 3.30 9.48
CA ASP A 299 33.30 4.43 8.66
C ASP A 299 32.37 4.68 7.46
N VAL A 300 31.88 3.63 6.78
CA VAL A 300 30.85 3.74 5.72
C VAL A 300 29.56 4.40 6.26
N LEU A 301 29.12 4.03 7.47
CA LEU A 301 27.95 4.63 8.13
C LEU A 301 28.16 6.10 8.48
N SER A 302 29.39 6.47 8.85
CA SER A 302 29.81 7.83 9.19
C SER A 302 29.94 8.72 7.96
N SER A 303 30.60 8.22 6.91
CA SER A 303 30.88 8.97 5.68
C SER A 303 29.67 9.07 4.75
N GLY A 304 28.74 8.11 4.83
CA GLY A 304 27.62 7.98 3.88
C GLY A 304 28.08 7.58 2.47
N THR A 305 29.29 7.03 2.34
CA THR A 305 29.88 6.63 1.06
C THR A 305 30.39 5.20 1.11
N VAL A 306 30.31 4.51 -0.02
CA VAL A 306 30.79 3.13 -0.18
C VAL A 306 31.64 3.03 -1.44
N ALA A 307 32.75 2.33 -1.35
CA ALA A 307 33.65 1.98 -2.43
C ALA A 307 33.83 0.46 -2.43
N ILE A 308 33.71 -0.15 -3.61
CA ILE A 308 33.90 -1.57 -3.82
C ILE A 308 34.94 -1.73 -4.91
N TYR A 309 36.07 -2.35 -4.58
CA TYR A 309 37.10 -2.71 -5.53
C TYR A 309 37.00 -4.19 -5.86
N GLN A 310 36.93 -4.51 -7.15
CA GLN A 310 36.88 -5.88 -7.64
C GLN A 310 37.97 -6.07 -8.73
N PRO A 311 38.96 -6.96 -8.52
CA PRO A 311 40.08 -7.09 -9.44
C PRO A 311 39.93 -8.17 -10.54
N ILE A 312 38.86 -8.97 -10.54
CA ILE A 312 38.70 -10.12 -11.45
C ILE A 312 38.11 -9.68 -12.78
N ASP A 313 38.90 -9.58 -13.84
CA ASP A 313 38.44 -9.10 -15.16
C ASP A 313 37.55 -7.83 -15.06
N PRO A 314 38.10 -6.68 -14.59
CA PRO A 314 37.34 -5.48 -14.27
C PRO A 314 36.35 -5.00 -15.35
N GLN A 315 36.67 -5.26 -16.62
CA GLN A 315 35.80 -4.89 -17.73
C GLN A 315 34.61 -5.84 -17.91
N GLN A 316 34.76 -7.13 -17.60
CA GLN A 316 33.71 -8.14 -17.78
C GLN A 316 32.81 -8.25 -16.55
N VAL A 317 33.39 -8.21 -15.35
CA VAL A 317 32.61 -8.35 -14.12
C VAL A 317 31.79 -7.09 -13.86
N SER A 318 30.53 -7.29 -13.47
CA SER A 318 29.59 -6.25 -13.06
C SER A 318 29.10 -6.53 -11.65
N ILE A 319 29.02 -5.47 -10.82
CA ILE A 319 28.54 -5.54 -9.44
C ILE A 319 27.41 -4.53 -9.28
N ARG A 320 26.31 -4.97 -8.66
CA ARG A 320 25.25 -4.10 -8.15
C ARG A 320 25.14 -4.24 -6.63
N LEU A 321 25.04 -3.11 -5.93
CA LEU A 321 24.78 -3.10 -4.49
C LEU A 321 23.27 -2.99 -4.24
N ILE A 322 22.75 -3.97 -3.51
CA ILE A 322 21.33 -4.15 -3.22
C ILE A 322 21.13 -4.05 -1.70
N GLY A 323 20.20 -3.21 -1.24
CA GLY A 323 19.81 -3.10 0.16
C GLY A 323 18.42 -3.69 0.40
N VAL A 324 18.28 -4.66 1.30
CA VAL A 324 17.00 -5.26 1.69
C VAL A 324 16.65 -4.81 3.10
N LYS A 325 15.42 -4.35 3.33
CA LYS A 325 15.03 -3.83 4.65
C LYS A 325 15.13 -4.93 5.73
N GLN A 326 15.78 -4.62 6.84
CA GLN A 326 15.91 -5.54 7.96
C GLN A 326 14.52 -5.97 8.47
N GLY A 327 14.31 -7.28 8.62
CA GLY A 327 13.04 -7.86 9.04
C GLY A 327 12.07 -8.22 7.91
N ALA A 328 12.44 -8.00 6.64
CA ALA A 328 11.79 -8.65 5.50
C ALA A 328 12.30 -10.09 5.37
N ARG A 329 11.88 -10.97 6.29
CA ARG A 329 11.99 -12.42 6.13
C ARG A 329 10.71 -12.97 5.53
#